data_AF-A0A349MY19-F1
#
_entry.id   AF-A0A349MY19-F1
#
_cell.length_a   1.000
_cell.length_b   1.000
_cell.length_c   1.000
_cell.angle_alpha   90.00
_cell.angle_beta   90.00
_cell.angle_gamma   90.00
#
_symmetry.space_group_name_H-M   'P 1'
#
loop_
_entity.id
_entity.type
_entity.pdbx_description
1 polymer ?
#
loop_
_entity_poly.entity_id
_entity_poly.type
_entity_poly.pdbx_seq_one_letter_code
_entity_poly.pdbx_strand_id
1 'polypeptide(L)' 'AAIVTNPPVRAGKAAVDGMIAGAFDHLIAGGRLTVVLQKKQGAPSAKKLMAATFGNCDVIKKDKGYYILESIMGDVAND' A
#
# COMPACT_ATOMS: atom_id res chain seq x y z
N ALA A 1 6.50 1.22 -13.22
CA ALA A 1 6.59 -0.05 -12.44
C ALA A 1 5.32 -0.25 -11.62
N ALA A 2 5.02 -1.46 -11.18
CA ALA A 2 3.88 -1.73 -10.30
C ALA A 2 4.16 -2.90 -9.35
N ILE A 3 3.68 -2.78 -8.12
CA ILE A 3 3.68 -3.84 -7.10
C ILE A 3 2.23 -4.02 -6.67
N VAL A 4 1.74 -5.26 -6.73
CA VAL A 4 0.37 -5.61 -6.36
C VAL A 4 0.43 -6.75 -5.36
N THR A 5 -0.24 -6.59 -4.21
CA THR A 5 -0.19 -7.61 -3.16
C THR A 5 -1.50 -7.75 -2.38
N ASN A 6 -1.79 -9.00 -1.98
CA ASN A 6 -2.74 -9.34 -0.95
C ASN A 6 -1.92 -9.87 0.25
N PRO A 7 -1.43 -8.97 1.12
CA PRO A 7 -0.37 -9.29 2.06
C PRO A 7 -0.85 -10.32 3.10
N PRO A 8 0.03 -11.22 3.58
CA PRO A 8 -0.35 -12.34 4.43
C PRO A 8 -0.69 -11.88 5.85
N VAL A 9 -1.93 -11.41 6.06
CA VAL A 9 -2.38 -10.83 7.35
C VAL A 9 -2.08 -11.74 8.55
N ARG A 10 -2.17 -13.06 8.35
CA ARG A 10 -1.91 -14.07 9.40
C ARG A 10 -0.44 -14.14 9.83
N ALA A 11 0.50 -13.62 9.04
CA ALA A 11 1.91 -13.49 9.41
C ALA A 11 2.15 -12.36 10.42
N GLY A 12 1.11 -11.59 10.76
CA GLY A 12 1.17 -10.53 11.77
C GLY A 12 1.58 -9.18 11.19
N LYS A 13 1.43 -8.15 12.03
CA LYS A 13 1.60 -6.74 11.63
C LYS A 13 2.98 -6.44 11.08
N ALA A 14 4.05 -6.94 11.71
CA ALA A 14 5.42 -6.65 11.28
C ALA A 14 5.72 -7.14 9.85
N ALA A 15 5.26 -8.35 9.50
CA ALA A 15 5.44 -8.90 8.17
C ALA A 15 4.64 -8.11 7.11
N VAL A 16 3.40 -7.75 7.42
CA VAL A 16 2.53 -6.95 6.53
C VAL A 16 3.10 -5.55 6.33
N ASP A 17 3.47 -4.87 7.42
CA ASP A 17 3.99 -3.51 7.37
C ASP A 17 5.34 -3.48 6.64
N GLY A 18 6.23 -4.45 6.89
CA GLY A 18 7.50 -4.57 6.17
C GLY A 18 7.32 -4.78 4.67
N MET A 19 6.36 -5.60 4.26
CA MET A 19 6.03 -5.80 2.84
C MET A 19 5.49 -4.52 2.18
N ILE A 20 4.62 -3.79 2.87
CA ILE A 20 4.02 -2.55 2.34
C ILE A 20 5.06 -1.42 2.28
N ALA A 21 5.82 -1.21 3.35
CA ALA A 21 6.80 -0.14 3.44
C ALA A 21 8.01 -0.40 2.53
N GLY A 22 8.51 -1.64 2.49
CA GLY A 22 9.64 -2.02 1.65
C GLY A 22 9.36 -1.93 0.14
N ALA A 23 8.08 -1.89 -0.27
CA ALA A 23 7.73 -1.65 -1.66
C ALA A 23 8.22 -0.28 -2.18
N PHE A 24 8.45 0.69 -1.28
CA PHE A 24 8.98 2.01 -1.63
C PHE A 24 10.33 1.94 -2.33
N ASP A 25 11.25 1.10 -1.82
CA ASP A 25 12.62 0.96 -2.34
C ASP A 25 12.68 0.26 -3.71
N HIS A 26 11.55 -0.29 -4.17
CA HIS A 26 11.43 -1.05 -5.41
C HIS A 26 10.59 -0.34 -6.48
N LEU A 27 9.99 0.80 -6.16
CA LEU A 27 9.18 1.57 -7.09
C LEU A 27 9.96 2.77 -7.63
N ILE A 28 10.00 2.87 -8.95
CA ILE A 28 10.43 4.09 -9.64
C ILE A 28 9.34 5.17 -9.54
N ALA A 29 9.73 6.41 -9.81
CA ALA A 29 8.84 7.55 -10.03
C ALA A 29 7.62 7.19 -10.92
N GLY A 30 6.42 7.57 -10.49
CA GLY A 30 5.15 7.21 -11.13
C GLY A 30 4.73 5.73 -10.98
N GLY A 31 5.54 4.92 -10.28
CA GLY A 31 5.24 3.53 -9.95
C GLY A 31 4.12 3.41 -8.93
N ARG A 32 3.38 2.30 -8.94
CA ARG A 32 2.19 2.11 -8.11
C ARG A 32 2.35 0.94 -7.14
N LEU A 33 1.93 1.13 -5.89
CA LEU A 33 1.68 0.06 -4.93
C LEU A 33 0.17 -0.12 -4.78
N THR A 34 -0.34 -1.32 -5.06
CA THR A 34 -1.74 -1.68 -4.86
C THR A 34 -1.85 -2.80 -3.83
N VAL A 35 -2.64 -2.58 -2.77
CA VAL A 35 -2.82 -3.51 -1.66
C VAL A 35 -4.30 -3.87 -1.50
N VAL A 36 -4.62 -5.16 -1.44
CA VAL A 36 -5.97 -5.65 -1.17
C VAL A 36 -6.05 -6.20 0.25
N LEU A 37 -6.97 -5.65 1.06
CA LEU A 37 -7.15 -6.04 2.47
C LEU A 37 -8.63 -5.99 2.87
N GLN A 38 -9.08 -6.89 3.74
CA GLN A 38 -10.38 -6.70 4.39
C GLN A 38 -10.32 -5.57 5.43
N LYS A 39 -11.43 -4.82 5.58
CA LYS A 39 -11.59 -3.71 6.53
C LYS A 39 -11.19 -4.08 7.96
N LYS A 40 -11.62 -5.25 8.41
CA LYS A 40 -11.36 -5.76 9.77
C LYS A 40 -9.98 -6.42 9.90
N GLN A 41 -9.25 -6.58 8.80
CA GLN A 41 -7.98 -7.27 8.72
C GLN A 41 -6.87 -6.33 8.24
N GLY A 42 -6.82 -5.13 8.80
CA GLY A 42 -5.68 -4.23 8.64
C GLY A 42 -5.80 -3.17 7.54
N ALA A 43 -6.88 -3.11 6.75
CA ALA A 43 -7.01 -2.05 5.73
C ALA A 43 -6.88 -0.61 6.28
N PRO A 44 -7.48 -0.24 7.45
CA PRO A 44 -7.29 1.10 8.01
C PRO A 44 -5.83 1.39 8.41
N SER A 45 -5.13 0.39 8.94
CA SER A 45 -3.72 0.52 9.33
C SER A 45 -2.80 0.61 8.11
N ALA A 46 -3.03 -0.23 7.10
CA ALA A 46 -2.31 -0.19 5.83
C ALA A 46 -2.49 1.16 5.12
N LYS A 47 -3.71 1.71 5.09
CA LYS A 47 -3.94 3.05 4.53
C LYS A 47 -3.09 4.12 5.22
N LYS A 48 -3.01 4.09 6.55
CA LYS A 48 -2.18 5.03 7.32
C LYS A 48 -0.69 4.84 7.02
N LEU A 49 -0.22 3.60 6.97
CA LEU A 49 1.17 3.28 6.64
C LEU A 49 1.52 3.75 5.24
N MET A 50 0.70 3.39 4.24
CA MET A 50 0.89 3.80 2.85
C MET A 50 0.93 5.33 2.71
N ALA A 51 0.02 6.06 3.36
CA ALA A 51 0.04 7.52 3.36
C ALA A 51 1.30 8.09 4.03
N ALA A 52 1.80 7.47 5.10
CA ALA A 52 3.02 7.90 5.77
C ALA A 52 4.29 7.57 4.96
N THR A 53 4.31 6.45 4.24
CA THR A 53 5.48 6.00 3.46
C THR A 53 5.55 6.67 2.08
N PHE A 54 4.44 6.77 1.36
CA PHE A 54 4.39 7.28 -0.01
C PHE A 54 3.90 8.73 -0.11
N GLY A 55 3.42 9.31 1.00
CA GLY A 55 2.80 10.65 1.01
C GLY A 55 1.34 10.67 0.53
N ASN A 56 0.85 9.58 -0.04
CA ASN A 56 -0.53 9.44 -0.50
C ASN A 56 -1.04 8.01 -0.28
N CYS A 57 -2.37 7.86 -0.14
CA CYS A 57 -3.03 6.56 -0.26
C CYS A 57 -4.54 6.72 -0.52
N ASP A 58 -4.98 6.23 -1.67
CA ASP A 58 -6.37 6.27 -2.09
C ASP A 58 -7.06 4.92 -1.95
N VAL A 59 -8.37 4.95 -1.74
CA VAL A 59 -9.21 3.74 -1.76
C VAL A 59 -9.91 3.68 -3.11
N ILE A 60 -9.34 2.92 -4.03
CA ILE A 60 -9.83 2.81 -5.41
C ILE A 60 -11.08 1.93 -5.54
N LYS A 61 -11.26 0.95 -4.64
CA LYS A 61 -12.50 0.15 -4.59
C LYS A 61 -12.80 -0.36 -3.20
N LYS A 62 -14.09 -0.54 -2.92
CA LYS A 62 -14.62 -1.25 -1.77
C LYS A 62 -15.69 -2.24 -2.24
N ASP A 63 -15.57 -3.51 -1.85
CA ASP A 63 -16.59 -4.52 -2.13
C ASP A 63 -16.59 -5.59 -1.04
N LYS A 64 -17.75 -5.97 -0.52
CA LYS A 64 -17.94 -7.02 0.50
C LYS A 64 -16.93 -6.96 1.67
N GLY A 65 -16.58 -5.75 2.11
CA GLY A 65 -15.62 -5.52 3.19
C GLY A 65 -14.15 -5.58 2.79
N TYR A 66 -13.82 -5.87 1.53
CA TYR A 66 -12.48 -5.72 0.96
C TYR A 66 -12.25 -4.30 0.44
N TYR A 67 -11.03 -3.82 0.61
CA TYR A 67 -10.56 -2.51 0.21
C TYR A 67 -9.38 -2.74 -0.73
N ILE A 68 -9.40 -2.04 -1.87
CA ILE A 68 -8.24 -1.90 -2.72
C ILE A 68 -7.66 -0.51 -2.43
N LEU A 69 -6.45 -0.50 -1.89
CA LEU A 69 -5.68 0.69 -1.55
C LEU A 69 -4.61 0.90 -2.61
N GLU A 70 -4.34 2.15 -2.99
CA GLU A 70 -3.29 2.49 -3.94
C GLU A 70 -2.46 3.68 -3.46
N SER A 71 -1.15 3.61 -3.66
CA SER A 71 -0.22 4.73 -3.56
C SER A 71 0.59 4.84 -4.84
N ILE A 72 1.05 6.06 -5.14
CA ILE A 72 1.84 6.37 -6.32
C ILE A 72 3.15 6.96 -5.83
N MET A 73 4.27 6.39 -6.26
CA MET A 73 5.59 6.95 -6.00
C MET A 73 5.68 8.32 -6.66
N GLY A 74 5.92 9.36 -5.85
CA GLY A 74 6.10 10.71 -6.36
C GLY A 74 7.19 10.77 -7.42
N ASP A 75 7.02 11.65 -8.40
CA ASP A 75 8.11 11.97 -9.32
C ASP A 75 9.20 12.69 -8.51
N VAL A 76 10.39 12.09 -8.47
CA VAL A 76 11.63 12.82 -8.14
C VAL A 76 12.00 13.64 -9.38
N ALA A 77 11.12 14.54 -9.81
CA ALA A 77 11.51 15.56 -10.77
C ALA A 77 12.42 16.52 -10.00
N ASN A 78 13.70 16.50 -10.37
CA ASN A 78 14.76 17.33 -9.81
C ASN A 78 14.28 18.78 -9.67
N ASP A 79 14.24 19.28 -8.42
CA ASP A 79 14.41 20.70 -8.12
C ASP A 79 15.90 21.08 -8.31
#